data_AF-A0A2T4VNC7-F1
#
_entry.id   AF-A0A2T4VNC7-F1
#
_cell.length_a   1.000
_cell.length_b   1.000
_cell.length_c   1.000
_cell.angle_alpha   90.00
_cell.angle_beta   90.00
_cell.angle_gamma   90.00
#
_symmetry.space_group_name_H-M   'P 1'
#
loop_
_entity.id
_entity.type
_entity.pdbx_description
1 polymer ?
#
loop_
_entity_poly.entity_id
_entity_poly.type
_entity_poly.pdbx_seq_one_letter_code
_entity_poly.pdbx_strand_id
1 'polypeptide(L)'
;MRGWARAVPGASLAFVLALLPGCKTPGSYREPVAQFQKGNTEASAALGQYYSELNRFERDLYLDERLYDAGLEVLATDAAGQPTALVGKLFSPESIQARMDAIALLGVYAERLATLAGAENAGKLPEGATALGTQLGALGQKLQTLAGKGDATASKYVEPVTTLVGVVGSLFLESRQGQALQKAIEQGSPQVNAIIDLLERDMVEVLGPQRLTGAKQALASRVMFYNLHRDKLSLAERRAVLDDIRRASDDYEALVVANPVELARALRDAHEALLHFARSERKLESFEELSAAMQSFQGRVDTAAAAVQRINAPPKE
;
A
#
# COMPACT_ATOMS: atom_id res chain seq x y z
N MET A 1 -61.87 28.38 49.65
CA MET A 1 -62.51 28.66 48.34
C MET A 1 -61.63 29.69 47.63
N ARG A 2 -60.82 29.28 46.64
CA ARG A 2 -61.05 29.54 45.20
C ARG A 2 -61.49 30.99 44.96
N GLY A 3 -60.78 31.89 44.28
CA GLY A 3 -59.71 31.79 43.29
C GLY A 3 -60.01 32.85 42.20
N TRP A 4 -58.96 33.39 41.56
CA TRP A 4 -58.90 34.01 40.22
C TRP A 4 -58.12 35.33 40.21
N ALA A 5 -56.86 35.26 39.79
CA ALA A 5 -56.17 36.35 39.13
C ALA A 5 -55.49 35.77 37.88
N ARG A 6 -55.81 36.37 36.73
CA ARG A 6 -55.33 35.99 35.39
C ARG A 6 -53.86 36.39 35.25
N ALA A 7 -53.01 35.44 34.87
CA ALA A 7 -51.65 35.71 34.41
C ALA A 7 -51.62 35.73 32.88
N VAL A 8 -50.95 36.76 32.34
CA VAL A 8 -50.68 37.04 30.92
C VAL A 8 -49.69 36.01 30.38
N PRO A 9 -49.81 35.52 29.12
CA PRO A 9 -48.86 34.57 28.55
C PRO A 9 -47.52 35.28 28.26
N GLY A 10 -46.46 34.83 28.93
CA GLY A 10 -45.08 35.17 28.59
C GLY A 10 -44.68 34.47 27.29
N ALA A 11 -44.16 35.25 26.34
CA ALA A 11 -43.55 34.76 25.13
C ALA A 11 -42.31 33.92 25.49
N SER A 12 -42.42 32.60 25.33
CA SER A 12 -41.27 31.70 25.36
C SER A 12 -40.43 31.95 24.10
N LEU A 13 -39.31 32.67 24.27
CA LEU A 13 -38.20 32.63 23.31
C LEU A 13 -37.67 31.20 23.31
N ALA A 14 -38.11 30.39 22.34
CA ALA A 14 -37.43 29.16 21.99
C ALA A 14 -36.08 29.54 21.38
N PHE A 15 -35.03 29.50 22.20
CA PHE A 15 -33.65 29.58 21.77
C PHE A 15 -33.35 28.30 20.98
N VAL A 16 -33.67 28.33 19.68
CA VAL A 16 -33.19 27.31 18.74
C VAL A 16 -31.68 27.48 18.72
N LEU A 17 -31.00 26.62 19.48
CA LEU A 17 -29.57 26.39 19.35
C LEU A 17 -29.37 25.85 17.92
N ALA A 18 -29.18 26.76 16.98
CA ALA A 18 -28.65 26.41 15.67
C ALA A 18 -27.27 25.80 15.95
N LEU A 19 -27.21 24.46 15.89
CA LEU A 19 -25.97 23.71 15.78
C LEU A 19 -25.32 24.17 14.47
N LEU A 20 -24.60 25.28 14.54
CA LEU A 20 -23.65 25.66 13.51
C LEU A 20 -22.73 24.45 13.34
N PRO A 21 -22.59 23.87 12.13
CA PRO A 21 -21.56 22.88 11.89
C PRO A 21 -20.26 23.56 12.33
N GLY A 22 -19.63 23.00 13.36
CA GLY A 22 -18.46 23.61 13.98
C GLY A 22 -17.49 23.98 12.87
N CYS A 23 -17.18 25.28 12.77
CA CYS A 23 -16.14 25.76 11.88
C CYS A 23 -14.89 24.94 12.19
N LYS A 24 -14.59 23.93 11.37
CA LYS A 24 -13.24 23.41 11.23
C LYS A 24 -12.42 24.64 10.91
N THR A 25 -11.67 25.15 11.89
CA THR A 25 -10.79 26.28 11.66
C THR A 25 -9.89 25.88 10.49
N PRO A 26 -9.94 26.61 9.35
CA PRO A 26 -8.98 26.42 8.28
C PRO A 26 -7.61 26.67 8.90
N GLY A 27 -6.84 25.62 9.18
CA GLY A 27 -5.61 25.77 9.97
C GLY A 27 -5.04 24.50 10.58
N SER A 28 -5.86 23.50 10.93
CA SER A 28 -5.31 22.23 11.43
C SER A 28 -5.07 21.23 10.28
N TYR A 29 -4.09 21.51 9.43
CA TYR A 29 -3.57 20.57 8.41
C TYR A 29 -3.04 19.25 9.02
N ARG A 30 -2.92 19.18 10.36
CA ARG A 30 -2.60 17.95 11.10
C ARG A 30 -3.53 16.80 10.77
N GLU A 31 -4.83 17.05 10.60
CA GLU A 31 -5.80 15.96 10.41
C GLU A 31 -5.61 15.26 9.05
N PRO A 32 -5.60 15.97 7.89
CA PRO A 32 -5.30 15.31 6.61
C PRO A 32 -3.91 14.65 6.57
N VAL A 33 -2.89 15.26 7.19
CA VAL A 33 -1.54 14.68 7.25
C VAL A 33 -1.50 13.40 8.09
N ALA A 34 -2.20 13.38 9.22
CA ALA A 34 -2.32 12.18 10.04
C ALA A 34 -3.10 11.08 9.31
N GLN A 35 -4.14 11.44 8.55
CA GLN A 35 -4.85 10.49 7.68
C GLN A 35 -3.93 9.92 6.60
N PHE A 36 -3.09 10.76 5.97
CA PHE A 36 -2.08 10.28 5.02
C PHE A 36 -1.12 9.29 5.66
N GLN A 37 -0.57 9.61 6.83
CA GLN A 37 0.38 8.74 7.54
C GLN A 37 -0.24 7.38 7.90
N LYS A 38 -1.46 7.42 8.41
CA LYS A 38 -2.23 6.21 8.72
C LYS A 38 -2.44 5.38 7.46
N GLY A 39 -3.02 5.98 6.41
CA GLY A 39 -3.28 5.32 5.14
C GLY A 39 -2.00 4.77 4.50
N ASN A 40 -0.87 5.48 4.61
CA ASN A 40 0.42 5.03 4.10
C ASN A 40 0.99 3.84 4.88
N THR A 41 0.82 3.84 6.21
CA THR A 41 1.21 2.71 7.07
C THR A 41 0.38 1.47 6.74
N GLU A 42 -0.93 1.63 6.59
CA GLU A 42 -1.86 0.56 6.25
C GLU A 42 -1.68 0.08 4.82
N ALA A 43 -1.41 0.98 3.86
CA ALA A 43 -1.05 0.65 2.49
C ALA A 43 0.24 -0.17 2.44
N SER A 44 1.27 0.25 3.18
CA SER A 44 2.52 -0.48 3.32
C SER A 44 2.26 -1.89 3.90
N ALA A 45 1.47 -2.00 4.97
CA ALA A 45 1.11 -3.31 5.52
C ALA A 45 0.39 -4.21 4.49
N ALA A 46 -0.61 -3.67 3.77
CA ALA A 46 -1.36 -4.41 2.76
C ALA A 46 -0.46 -4.86 1.59
N LEU A 47 0.39 -3.97 1.07
CA LEU A 47 1.35 -4.31 0.00
C LEU A 47 2.38 -5.33 0.48
N GLY A 48 2.87 -5.21 1.71
CA GLY A 48 3.80 -6.16 2.31
C GLY A 48 3.20 -7.56 2.42
N GLN A 49 1.90 -7.65 2.74
CA GLN A 49 1.17 -8.90 2.68
C GLN A 49 1.04 -9.44 1.25
N TYR A 50 0.69 -8.60 0.26
CA TYR A 50 0.67 -9.01 -1.16
C TYR A 50 2.00 -9.62 -1.62
N TYR A 51 3.13 -8.98 -1.29
CA TYR A 51 4.46 -9.49 -1.62
C TYR A 51 4.77 -10.81 -0.89
N SER A 52 4.42 -10.91 0.40
CA SER A 52 4.72 -12.09 1.22
C SER A 52 3.93 -13.32 0.78
N GLU A 53 2.65 -13.12 0.43
CA GLU A 53 1.78 -14.19 -0.06
C GLU A 53 2.23 -14.76 -1.39
N LEU A 54 2.93 -14.00 -2.23
CA LEU A 54 3.42 -14.53 -3.49
C LEU A 54 4.40 -15.68 -3.30
N ASN A 55 5.35 -15.56 -2.37
CA ASN A 55 6.30 -16.65 -2.11
C ASN A 55 5.60 -17.92 -1.62
N ARG A 56 4.49 -17.76 -0.86
CA ARG A 56 3.65 -18.89 -0.47
C ARG A 56 2.93 -19.46 -1.68
N PHE A 57 2.27 -18.61 -2.46
CA PHE A 57 1.53 -18.98 -3.65
C PHE A 57 2.39 -19.74 -4.67
N GLU A 58 3.60 -19.27 -4.97
CA GLU A 58 4.52 -19.93 -5.89
C GLU A 58 4.94 -21.32 -5.38
N ARG A 59 5.15 -21.46 -4.07
CA ARG A 59 5.44 -22.75 -3.45
C ARG A 59 4.24 -23.69 -3.51
N ASP A 60 3.05 -23.19 -3.23
CA ASP A 60 1.82 -23.97 -3.24
C ASP A 60 1.51 -24.44 -4.68
N LEU A 61 1.65 -23.55 -5.68
CA LEU A 61 1.55 -23.89 -7.10
C LEU A 61 2.57 -24.97 -7.51
N TYR A 62 3.83 -24.80 -7.10
CA TYR A 62 4.89 -25.76 -7.37
C TYR A 62 4.57 -27.16 -6.83
N LEU A 63 4.01 -27.23 -5.62
CA LEU A 63 3.61 -28.49 -4.99
C LEU A 63 2.35 -29.07 -5.64
N ASP A 64 1.37 -28.23 -5.99
CA ASP A 64 0.15 -28.63 -6.68
C ASP A 64 0.45 -29.29 -8.03
N GLU A 65 1.36 -28.71 -8.81
CA GLU A 65 1.76 -29.30 -10.10
C GLU A 65 2.28 -30.72 -9.94
N ARG A 66 3.08 -30.97 -8.90
CA ARG A 66 3.64 -32.29 -8.58
C ARG A 66 2.64 -33.24 -7.95
N LEU A 67 1.66 -32.69 -7.24
CA LEU A 67 0.54 -33.48 -6.73
C LEU A 67 -0.30 -34.06 -7.87
N TYR A 68 -0.53 -33.27 -8.92
CA TYR A 68 -1.40 -33.66 -10.04
C TYR A 68 -0.65 -34.28 -11.23
N ASP A 69 0.67 -34.10 -11.33
CA ASP A 69 1.55 -34.77 -12.29
C ASP A 69 2.61 -35.61 -11.57
N ALA A 70 2.34 -36.92 -11.48
CA ALA A 70 3.22 -37.89 -10.83
C ALA A 70 4.55 -38.11 -11.57
N GLY A 71 4.73 -37.55 -12.78
CA GLY A 71 6.01 -37.54 -13.49
C GLY A 71 6.99 -36.49 -12.98
N LEU A 72 6.55 -35.56 -12.13
CA LEU A 72 7.37 -34.45 -11.63
C LEU A 72 7.90 -34.74 -10.22
N GLU A 73 9.21 -34.59 -10.05
CA GLU A 73 9.86 -34.73 -8.74
C GLU A 73 9.80 -33.42 -7.92
N VAL A 74 9.69 -33.56 -6.60
CA VAL A 74 9.86 -32.47 -5.62
C VAL A 74 11.36 -32.26 -5.40
N LEU A 75 11.89 -31.14 -5.87
CA LEU A 75 13.31 -30.81 -5.89
C LEU A 75 13.56 -29.42 -5.31
N ALA A 76 14.63 -29.27 -4.53
CA ALA A 76 15.07 -27.96 -4.03
C ALA A 76 15.75 -27.11 -5.13
N THR A 77 16.32 -27.76 -6.15
CA THR A 77 16.97 -27.08 -7.28
C THR A 77 16.50 -27.67 -8.60
N ASP A 78 16.41 -26.84 -9.63
CA ASP A 78 16.12 -27.27 -10.99
C ASP A 78 17.36 -27.89 -11.68
N ALA A 79 17.20 -28.30 -12.93
CA ALA A 79 18.27 -28.91 -13.72
C ALA A 79 19.46 -27.96 -14.00
N ALA A 80 19.27 -26.64 -13.87
CA ALA A 80 20.31 -25.63 -14.00
C ALA A 80 20.97 -25.31 -12.64
N GLY A 81 20.61 -26.01 -11.57
CA GLY A 81 21.09 -25.78 -10.22
C GLY A 81 20.50 -24.54 -9.55
N GLN A 82 19.44 -23.94 -10.12
CA GLN A 82 18.77 -22.80 -9.53
C GLN A 82 17.73 -23.25 -8.51
N PRO A 83 17.51 -22.49 -7.42
CA PRO A 83 16.44 -22.79 -6.46
C PRO A 83 15.07 -22.88 -7.14
N THR A 84 14.32 -23.96 -6.88
CA THR A 84 12.90 -24.04 -7.30
C THR A 84 12.03 -23.17 -6.40
N ALA A 85 10.76 -22.95 -6.74
CA ALA A 85 9.81 -22.23 -5.89
C ALA A 85 9.57 -22.88 -4.51
N LEU A 86 10.05 -24.12 -4.29
CA LEU A 86 10.02 -24.76 -2.97
C LEU A 86 10.88 -24.03 -1.93
N VAL A 87 12.06 -23.56 -2.36
CA VAL A 87 13.08 -22.96 -1.48
C VAL A 87 13.54 -21.57 -1.95
N GLY A 88 13.42 -21.31 -3.24
CA GLY A 88 13.59 -20.01 -3.87
C GLY A 88 12.48 -19.04 -3.47
N LYS A 89 12.81 -17.75 -3.51
CA LYS A 89 11.88 -16.67 -3.21
C LYS A 89 11.95 -15.67 -4.34
N LEU A 90 10.81 -15.25 -4.87
CA LEU A 90 10.79 -14.21 -5.89
C LEU A 90 11.25 -12.88 -5.28
N PHE A 91 10.75 -12.59 -4.08
CA PHE A 91 11.24 -11.47 -3.26
C PHE A 91 11.72 -12.01 -1.91
N SER A 92 12.96 -11.72 -1.55
CA SER A 92 13.44 -12.05 -0.20
C SER A 92 12.69 -11.23 0.86
N PRO A 93 12.56 -11.70 2.11
CA PRO A 93 11.93 -10.92 3.17
C PRO A 93 12.56 -9.53 3.33
N GLU A 94 13.87 -9.43 3.17
CA GLU A 94 14.61 -8.17 3.23
C GLU A 94 14.27 -7.23 2.07
N SER A 95 14.03 -7.80 0.88
CA SER A 95 13.59 -7.07 -0.32
C SER A 95 12.17 -6.53 -0.18
N ILE A 96 11.26 -7.34 0.35
CA ILE A 96 9.89 -6.92 0.69
C ILE A 96 9.96 -5.78 1.71
N GLN A 97 10.71 -5.97 2.80
CA GLN A 97 10.85 -4.96 3.83
C GLN A 97 11.44 -3.66 3.28
N ALA A 98 12.43 -3.70 2.39
CA ALA A 98 13.00 -2.49 1.79
C ALA A 98 11.96 -1.67 1.01
N ARG A 99 11.04 -2.33 0.29
CA ARG A 99 9.94 -1.65 -0.40
C ARG A 99 8.93 -1.05 0.59
N MET A 100 8.64 -1.76 1.68
CA MET A 100 7.74 -1.27 2.72
C MET A 100 8.34 -0.08 3.48
N ASP A 101 9.66 -0.12 3.71
CA ASP A 101 10.45 0.98 4.25
C ASP A 101 10.39 2.19 3.30
N ALA A 102 10.50 1.96 1.98
CA ALA A 102 10.38 3.02 0.97
C ALA A 102 9.00 3.72 1.07
N ILE A 103 7.90 2.95 1.09
CA ILE A 103 6.54 3.48 1.26
C ILE A 103 6.43 4.26 2.57
N ALA A 104 6.86 3.69 3.69
CA ALA A 104 6.79 4.34 4.99
C ALA A 104 7.52 5.70 4.99
N LEU A 105 8.70 5.77 4.35
CA LEU A 105 9.48 6.99 4.24
C LEU A 105 8.84 8.05 3.34
N LEU A 106 8.00 7.68 2.36
CA LEU A 106 7.16 8.64 1.64
C LEU A 106 6.17 9.34 2.59
N GLY A 107 5.59 8.59 3.54
CA GLY A 107 4.75 9.11 4.62
C GLY A 107 5.48 10.15 5.47
N VAL A 108 6.71 9.83 5.88
CA VAL A 108 7.56 10.74 6.68
C VAL A 108 7.96 11.96 5.87
N TYR A 109 8.35 11.82 4.61
CA TYR A 109 8.66 12.95 3.73
C TYR A 109 7.47 13.90 3.58
N ALA A 110 6.27 13.38 3.34
CA ALA A 110 5.08 14.19 3.18
C ALA A 110 4.68 14.92 4.48
N GLU A 111 4.87 14.29 5.65
CA GLU A 111 4.71 14.96 6.95
C GLU A 111 5.68 16.14 7.11
N ARG A 112 6.94 15.99 6.69
CA ARG A 112 7.93 17.07 6.77
C ARG A 112 7.57 18.21 5.83
N LEU A 113 7.08 17.93 4.63
CA LEU A 113 6.53 18.95 3.73
C LEU A 113 5.34 19.68 4.38
N ALA A 114 4.43 18.95 5.02
CA ALA A 114 3.30 19.57 5.69
C ALA A 114 3.69 20.38 6.93
N THR A 115 4.72 19.95 7.67
CA THR A 115 5.29 20.69 8.81
C THR A 115 5.94 21.99 8.34
N LEU A 116 6.72 21.94 7.25
CA LEU A 116 7.25 23.11 6.55
C LEU A 116 6.12 24.03 6.10
N ALA A 117 5.08 23.46 5.51
CA ALA A 117 3.86 24.14 5.12
C ALA A 117 2.93 24.46 6.30
N GLY A 118 3.38 24.39 7.54
CA GLY A 118 2.52 24.46 8.71
C GLY A 118 3.03 25.32 9.87
N ALA A 119 4.35 25.42 9.99
CA ALA A 119 5.10 26.35 10.86
C ALA A 119 4.72 26.43 12.35
N GLU A 120 3.89 25.55 12.91
CA GLU A 120 3.69 25.49 14.37
C GLU A 120 4.89 24.86 15.12
N ASN A 121 5.84 24.22 14.41
CA ASN A 121 7.01 23.54 15.00
C ASN A 121 8.29 23.67 14.16
N ALA A 122 8.53 24.83 13.52
CA ALA A 122 9.69 25.03 12.64
C ALA A 122 11.06 24.68 13.28
N GLY A 123 11.20 24.83 14.61
CA GLY A 123 12.42 24.47 15.33
C GLY A 123 12.78 22.97 15.32
N LYS A 124 11.81 22.07 15.06
CA LYS A 124 12.05 20.62 14.96
C LYS A 124 12.37 20.13 13.55
N LEU A 125 12.30 21.01 12.56
CA LEU A 125 12.57 20.65 11.18
C LEU A 125 13.98 20.10 10.94
N PRO A 126 15.06 20.70 11.50
CA PRO A 126 16.42 20.19 11.27
C PRO A 126 16.63 18.77 11.80
N GLU A 127 16.10 18.47 12.99
CA GLU A 127 16.15 17.13 13.60
C GLU A 127 15.37 16.12 12.75
N GLY A 128 14.15 16.49 12.35
CA GLY A 128 13.29 15.64 11.53
C GLY A 128 13.85 15.37 10.13
N ALA A 129 14.50 16.37 9.51
CA ALA A 129 15.18 16.23 8.22
C ALA A 129 16.43 15.34 8.35
N THR A 130 17.22 15.51 9.42
CA THR A 130 18.39 14.67 9.67
C THR A 130 17.99 13.20 9.85
N ALA A 131 16.93 12.94 10.63
CA ALA A 131 16.41 11.60 10.85
C ALA A 131 15.93 10.97 9.53
N LEU A 132 15.14 11.71 8.73
CA LEU A 132 14.65 11.24 7.44
C LEU A 132 15.81 10.98 6.46
N GLY A 133 16.79 11.87 6.37
CA GLY A 133 17.96 11.67 5.51
C GLY A 133 18.78 10.44 5.91
N THR A 134 18.93 10.19 7.21
CA THR A 134 19.59 8.98 7.73
C THR A 134 18.83 7.71 7.34
N GLN A 135 17.50 7.70 7.51
CA GLN A 135 16.66 6.56 7.16
C GLN A 135 16.66 6.28 5.65
N LEU A 136 16.57 7.31 4.81
CA LEU A 136 16.66 7.19 3.36
C LEU A 136 18.05 6.71 2.93
N GLY A 137 19.13 7.20 3.57
CA GLY A 137 20.49 6.73 3.30
C GLY A 137 20.68 5.25 3.62
N ALA A 138 20.17 4.80 4.78
CA ALA A 138 20.16 3.39 5.15
C ALA A 138 19.33 2.53 4.18
N LEU A 139 18.17 3.03 3.75
CA LEU A 139 17.35 2.36 2.73
C LEU A 139 18.09 2.24 1.39
N GLY A 140 18.74 3.30 0.91
CA GLY A 140 19.52 3.28 -0.32
C GLY A 140 20.63 2.21 -0.29
N GLN A 141 21.38 2.14 0.82
CA GLN A 141 22.41 1.10 1.03
C GLN A 141 21.82 -0.31 1.07
N LYS A 142 20.67 -0.49 1.71
CA LYS A 142 19.96 -1.77 1.77
C LYS A 142 19.53 -2.21 0.36
N LEU A 143 18.93 -1.32 -0.42
CA LEU A 143 18.52 -1.60 -1.80
C LEU A 143 19.71 -1.91 -2.72
N GLN A 144 20.83 -1.21 -2.56
CA GLN A 144 22.06 -1.49 -3.30
C GLN A 144 22.62 -2.88 -2.95
N THR A 145 22.60 -3.24 -1.67
CA THR A 145 23.01 -4.58 -1.21
C THR A 145 22.10 -5.67 -1.78
N LEU A 146 20.79 -5.44 -1.80
CA LEU A 146 19.80 -6.37 -2.35
C LEU A 146 19.98 -6.57 -3.86
N ALA A 147 20.26 -5.49 -4.60
CA ALA A 147 20.59 -5.56 -6.02
C ALA A 147 21.80 -6.46 -6.29
N GLY A 148 22.84 -6.35 -5.46
CA GLY A 148 24.02 -7.24 -5.54
C GLY A 148 23.74 -8.70 -5.16
N LYS A 149 22.59 -8.99 -4.54
CA LYS A 149 22.17 -10.34 -4.11
C LYS A 149 21.12 -10.98 -5.05
N GLY A 150 20.88 -10.40 -6.22
CA GLY A 150 20.01 -10.97 -7.24
C GLY A 150 18.60 -10.38 -7.32
N ASP A 151 18.24 -9.40 -6.48
CA ASP A 151 17.02 -8.61 -6.70
C ASP A 151 17.28 -7.52 -7.74
N ALA A 152 17.13 -7.87 -9.02
CA ALA A 152 17.36 -6.95 -10.13
C ALA A 152 16.46 -5.69 -10.04
N THR A 153 15.27 -5.80 -9.44
CA THR A 153 14.34 -4.69 -9.30
C THR A 153 14.72 -3.71 -8.20
N ALA A 154 15.40 -4.15 -7.14
CA ALA A 154 15.89 -3.28 -6.07
C ALA A 154 16.86 -2.19 -6.57
N SER A 155 17.64 -2.49 -7.61
CA SER A 155 18.58 -1.53 -8.21
C SER A 155 17.89 -0.25 -8.70
N LYS A 156 16.65 -0.39 -9.20
CA LYS A 156 15.86 0.72 -9.76
C LYS A 156 15.46 1.75 -8.68
N TYR A 157 15.37 1.33 -7.42
CA TYR A 157 15.00 2.20 -6.31
C TYR A 157 16.19 3.00 -5.75
N VAL A 158 17.43 2.58 -6.03
CA VAL A 158 18.63 3.18 -5.42
C VAL A 158 18.75 4.66 -5.79
N GLU A 159 18.62 4.99 -7.08
CA GLU A 159 18.73 6.37 -7.57
C GLU A 159 17.68 7.30 -6.93
N PRO A 160 16.36 7.04 -7.05
CA PRO A 160 15.37 7.98 -6.52
C PRO A 160 15.46 8.14 -4.99
N VAL A 161 15.77 7.06 -4.26
CA VAL A 161 16.02 7.13 -2.81
C VAL A 161 17.24 8.00 -2.50
N THR A 162 18.35 7.81 -3.22
CA THR A 162 19.59 8.58 -3.00
C THR A 162 19.40 10.06 -3.35
N THR A 163 18.65 10.38 -4.40
CA THR A 163 18.32 11.77 -4.75
C THR A 163 17.45 12.40 -3.66
N LEU A 164 16.48 11.67 -3.08
CA LEU A 164 15.70 12.17 -1.94
C LEU A 164 16.56 12.46 -0.70
N VAL A 165 17.61 11.68 -0.43
CA VAL A 165 18.58 12.00 0.63
C VAL A 165 19.20 13.39 0.38
N GLY A 166 19.61 13.68 -0.85
CA GLY A 166 20.16 14.98 -1.22
C GLY A 166 19.17 16.13 -1.04
N VAL A 167 17.91 15.92 -1.44
CA VAL A 167 16.83 16.90 -1.25
C VAL A 167 16.60 17.20 0.23
N VAL A 168 16.49 16.16 1.06
CA VAL A 168 16.30 16.30 2.51
C VAL A 168 17.53 16.92 3.19
N GLY A 169 18.74 16.60 2.73
CA GLY A 169 19.96 17.26 3.20
C GLY A 169 19.97 18.76 2.88
N SER A 170 19.43 19.15 1.73
CA SER A 170 19.32 20.57 1.37
C SER A 170 18.29 21.33 2.21
N LEU A 171 17.19 20.66 2.62
CA LEU A 171 16.20 21.23 3.55
C LEU A 171 16.80 21.60 4.90
N PHE A 172 17.80 20.85 5.36
CA PHE A 172 18.50 21.12 6.63
C PHE A 172 19.37 22.39 6.56
N LEU A 173 19.98 22.66 5.41
CA LEU A 173 20.94 23.76 5.23
C LEU A 173 20.28 25.11 4.91
N GLU A 174 19.03 25.09 4.44
CA GLU A 174 18.33 26.28 3.96
C GLU A 174 17.68 27.06 5.13
N SER A 175 18.09 28.32 5.34
CA SER A 175 17.56 29.16 6.43
C SER A 175 16.17 29.74 6.15
N ARG A 176 15.69 29.67 4.90
CA ARG A 176 14.41 30.23 4.45
C ARG A 176 13.39 29.14 4.16
N GLN A 177 12.39 29.01 5.04
CA GLN A 177 11.34 27.99 4.95
C GLN A 177 10.63 27.93 3.59
N GLY A 178 10.31 29.07 2.97
CA GLY A 178 9.63 29.09 1.67
C GLY A 178 10.48 28.51 0.53
N GLN A 179 11.77 28.86 0.47
CA GLN A 179 12.69 28.34 -0.54
C GLN A 179 12.99 26.85 -0.29
N ALA A 180 13.15 26.46 0.97
CA ALA A 180 13.33 25.07 1.38
C ALA A 180 12.12 24.22 0.93
N LEU A 181 10.90 24.68 1.23
CA LEU A 181 9.66 24.01 0.84
C LEU A 181 9.54 23.90 -0.69
N GLN A 182 9.78 24.99 -1.41
CA GLN A 182 9.69 25.00 -2.87
C GLN A 182 10.70 24.03 -3.49
N LYS A 183 11.96 24.07 -3.07
CA LYS A 183 13.00 23.17 -3.55
C LYS A 183 12.71 21.71 -3.22
N ALA A 184 12.23 21.43 -2.01
CA ALA A 184 11.86 20.07 -1.63
C ALA A 184 10.71 19.53 -2.47
N ILE A 185 9.72 20.36 -2.79
CA ILE A 185 8.63 20.00 -3.68
C ILE A 185 9.14 19.79 -5.11
N GLU A 186 9.90 20.73 -5.66
CA GLU A 186 10.37 20.69 -7.05
C GLU A 186 11.36 19.54 -7.31
N GLN A 187 12.26 19.26 -6.38
CA GLN A 187 13.29 18.25 -6.54
C GLN A 187 12.90 16.89 -5.95
N GLY A 188 12.08 16.88 -4.89
CA GLY A 188 11.68 15.64 -4.21
C GLY A 188 10.47 14.97 -4.84
N SER A 189 9.45 15.73 -5.28
CA SER A 189 8.24 15.15 -5.89
C SER A 189 8.52 14.20 -7.05
N PRO A 190 9.40 14.52 -8.02
CA PRO A 190 9.72 13.59 -9.11
C PRO A 190 10.28 12.25 -8.60
N GLN A 191 11.04 12.27 -7.51
CA GLN A 191 11.66 11.07 -6.95
C GLN A 191 10.65 10.23 -6.14
N VAL A 192 9.73 10.89 -5.44
CA VAL A 192 8.60 10.20 -4.80
C VAL A 192 7.75 9.52 -5.87
N ASN A 193 7.41 10.23 -6.94
CA ASN A 193 6.66 9.66 -8.05
C ASN A 193 7.41 8.50 -8.70
N ALA A 194 8.73 8.61 -8.90
CA ALA A 194 9.53 7.49 -9.40
C ALA A 194 9.47 6.26 -8.48
N ILE A 195 9.51 6.42 -7.15
CA ILE A 195 9.35 5.30 -6.20
C ILE A 195 7.96 4.68 -6.32
N ILE A 196 6.91 5.50 -6.41
CA ILE A 196 5.53 5.02 -6.56
C ILE A 196 5.34 4.30 -7.90
N ASP A 197 5.93 4.81 -8.98
CA ASP A 197 5.92 4.18 -10.31
C ASP A 197 6.61 2.81 -10.28
N LEU A 198 7.74 2.69 -9.58
CA LEU A 198 8.43 1.42 -9.42
C LEU A 198 7.59 0.42 -8.63
N LEU A 199 6.90 0.86 -7.59
CA LEU A 199 5.96 0.02 -6.84
C LEU A 199 4.79 -0.41 -7.74
N GLU A 200 4.22 0.49 -8.54
CA GLU A 200 3.16 0.17 -9.49
C GLU A 200 3.63 -0.86 -10.52
N ARG A 201 4.85 -0.69 -11.06
CA ARG A 201 5.44 -1.66 -12.00
C ARG A 201 5.71 -3.01 -11.36
N ASP A 202 6.20 -3.06 -10.12
CA ASP A 202 6.34 -4.34 -9.41
C ASP A 202 4.97 -5.05 -9.28
N MET A 203 3.88 -4.31 -9.05
CA MET A 203 2.52 -4.86 -9.01
C MET A 203 2.01 -5.33 -10.39
N VAL A 204 2.25 -4.56 -11.45
CA VAL A 204 1.73 -4.82 -12.80
C VAL A 204 2.57 -5.84 -13.57
N GLU A 205 3.89 -5.72 -13.53
CA GLU A 205 4.81 -6.48 -14.39
C GLU A 205 5.25 -7.78 -13.75
N VAL A 206 5.31 -7.82 -12.42
CA VAL A 206 5.77 -9.00 -11.69
C VAL A 206 4.59 -9.72 -11.03
N LEU A 207 3.88 -9.04 -10.14
CA LEU A 207 2.88 -9.72 -9.29
C LEU A 207 1.61 -10.13 -10.03
N GLY A 208 1.04 -9.24 -10.85
CA GLY A 208 -0.21 -9.50 -11.57
C GLY A 208 -0.14 -10.72 -12.48
N PRO A 209 0.79 -10.76 -13.46
CA PRO A 209 0.93 -11.87 -14.39
C PRO A 209 1.25 -13.18 -13.68
N GLN A 210 2.14 -13.16 -12.68
CA GLN A 210 2.59 -14.37 -12.00
C GLN A 210 1.46 -15.00 -11.18
N ARG A 211 0.68 -14.21 -10.44
CA ARG A 211 -0.48 -14.74 -9.69
C ARG A 211 -1.60 -15.21 -10.60
N LEU A 212 -1.99 -14.43 -11.61
CA LEU A 212 -3.10 -14.80 -12.49
C LEU A 212 -2.76 -15.99 -13.37
N THR A 213 -1.55 -16.03 -13.91
CA THR A 213 -1.10 -17.16 -14.74
C THR A 213 -0.94 -18.41 -13.87
N GLY A 214 -0.33 -18.28 -12.70
CA GLY A 214 -0.20 -19.38 -11.74
C GLY A 214 -1.55 -19.93 -11.29
N ALA A 215 -2.53 -19.07 -10.99
CA ALA A 215 -3.84 -19.53 -10.50
C ALA A 215 -4.63 -20.22 -11.63
N LYS A 216 -4.52 -19.68 -12.85
CA LYS A 216 -5.06 -20.33 -14.04
C LYS A 216 -4.39 -21.70 -14.29
N GLN A 217 -3.08 -21.80 -14.08
CA GLN A 217 -2.34 -23.05 -14.21
C GLN A 217 -2.74 -24.07 -13.14
N ALA A 218 -2.83 -23.65 -11.87
CA ALA A 218 -3.32 -24.48 -10.78
C ALA A 218 -4.73 -25.06 -11.05
N LEU A 219 -5.64 -24.23 -11.58
CA LEU A 219 -6.96 -24.67 -12.00
C LEU A 219 -6.88 -25.65 -13.18
N ALA A 220 -6.09 -25.33 -14.20
CA ALA A 220 -5.93 -26.19 -15.39
C ALA A 220 -5.37 -27.57 -15.02
N SER A 221 -4.35 -27.65 -14.15
CA SER A 221 -3.76 -28.91 -13.68
C SER A 221 -4.78 -29.79 -12.96
N ARG A 222 -5.62 -29.21 -12.11
CA ARG A 222 -6.71 -29.92 -11.41
C ARG A 222 -7.76 -30.47 -12.38
N VAL A 223 -8.18 -29.64 -13.34
CA VAL A 223 -9.14 -30.04 -14.39
C VAL A 223 -8.56 -31.16 -15.26
N MET A 224 -7.28 -31.07 -15.61
CA MET A 224 -6.58 -32.11 -16.38
C MET A 224 -6.51 -33.42 -15.59
N PHE A 225 -6.09 -33.37 -14.32
CA PHE A 225 -6.03 -34.56 -13.46
C PHE A 225 -7.38 -35.26 -13.35
N TYR A 226 -8.46 -34.50 -13.08
CA TYR A 226 -9.80 -35.05 -13.01
C TYR A 226 -10.17 -35.77 -14.32
N ASN A 227 -9.94 -35.13 -15.46
CA ASN A 227 -10.33 -35.69 -16.75
C ASN A 227 -9.54 -36.94 -17.13
N LEU A 228 -8.27 -37.04 -16.74
CA LEU A 228 -7.41 -38.19 -17.01
C LEU A 228 -7.68 -39.39 -16.09
N HIS A 229 -8.22 -39.15 -14.88
CA HIS A 229 -8.36 -40.18 -13.85
C HIS A 229 -9.80 -40.47 -13.42
N ARG A 230 -10.80 -39.74 -13.91
CA ARG A 230 -12.21 -39.84 -13.46
C ARG A 230 -12.83 -41.24 -13.52
N ASP A 231 -12.30 -42.13 -14.36
CA ASP A 231 -12.70 -43.53 -14.48
C ASP A 231 -12.10 -44.44 -13.40
N LYS A 232 -10.98 -44.02 -12.81
CA LYS A 232 -10.24 -44.74 -11.75
C LYS A 232 -10.56 -44.23 -10.34
N LEU A 233 -11.16 -43.04 -10.24
CA LEU A 233 -11.55 -42.42 -8.96
C LEU A 233 -12.90 -42.96 -8.46
N SER A 234 -12.98 -43.26 -7.17
CA SER A 234 -14.23 -43.52 -6.47
C SER A 234 -15.16 -42.30 -6.50
N LEU A 235 -16.44 -42.47 -6.13
CA LEU A 235 -17.36 -41.34 -6.02
C LEU A 235 -16.89 -40.30 -5.00
N ALA A 236 -16.31 -40.74 -3.88
CA ALA A 236 -15.79 -39.84 -2.84
C ALA A 236 -14.59 -39.04 -3.34
N GLU A 237 -13.63 -39.70 -4.01
CA GLU A 237 -12.46 -39.03 -4.59
C GLU A 237 -12.85 -38.06 -5.71
N ARG A 238 -13.81 -38.43 -6.57
CA ARG A 238 -14.34 -37.50 -7.59
C ARG A 238 -14.95 -36.25 -6.97
N ARG A 239 -15.69 -36.38 -5.87
CA ARG A 239 -16.25 -35.22 -5.15
C ARG A 239 -15.14 -34.33 -4.61
N ALA A 240 -14.14 -34.92 -3.93
CA ALA A 240 -13.01 -34.17 -3.40
C ALA A 240 -12.28 -33.37 -4.49
N VAL A 241 -11.96 -33.99 -5.63
CA VAL A 241 -11.29 -33.30 -6.75
C VAL A 241 -12.18 -32.21 -7.37
N LEU A 242 -13.49 -32.43 -7.49
CA LEU A 242 -14.41 -31.40 -8.00
C LEU A 242 -14.53 -30.21 -7.05
N ASP A 243 -14.49 -30.45 -5.73
CA ASP A 243 -14.47 -29.38 -4.73
C ASP A 243 -13.12 -28.63 -4.72
N ASP A 244 -11.99 -29.31 -4.96
CA ASP A 244 -10.69 -28.66 -5.22
C ASP A 244 -10.72 -27.77 -6.47
N ILE A 245 -11.34 -28.24 -7.57
CA ILE A 245 -11.51 -27.45 -8.80
C ILE A 245 -12.38 -26.21 -8.51
N ARG A 246 -13.48 -26.36 -7.76
CA ARG A 246 -14.33 -25.22 -7.38
C ARG A 246 -13.53 -24.18 -6.60
N ARG A 247 -12.78 -24.60 -5.57
CA ARG A 247 -11.94 -23.68 -4.78
C ARG A 247 -10.89 -22.97 -5.64
N ALA A 248 -10.18 -23.70 -6.51
CA ALA A 248 -9.20 -23.08 -7.41
C ALA A 248 -9.84 -22.10 -8.40
N SER A 249 -11.09 -22.33 -8.81
CA SER A 249 -11.86 -21.40 -9.64
C SER A 249 -12.23 -20.13 -8.86
N ASP A 250 -12.73 -20.28 -7.63
CA ASP A 250 -13.10 -19.15 -6.76
C ASP A 250 -11.87 -18.28 -6.46
N ASP A 251 -10.71 -18.91 -6.19
CA ASP A 251 -9.44 -18.21 -5.95
C ASP A 251 -8.99 -17.44 -7.20
N TYR A 252 -9.08 -18.05 -8.39
CA TYR A 252 -8.77 -17.38 -9.65
C TYR A 252 -9.66 -16.15 -9.88
N GLU A 253 -10.98 -16.28 -9.69
CA GLU A 253 -11.93 -15.16 -9.80
C GLU A 253 -11.62 -14.04 -8.80
N ALA A 254 -11.32 -14.40 -7.54
CA ALA A 254 -10.94 -13.43 -6.53
C ALA A 254 -9.67 -12.65 -6.89
N LEU A 255 -8.68 -13.33 -7.48
CA LEU A 255 -7.44 -12.70 -7.94
C LEU A 255 -7.64 -11.80 -9.16
N VAL A 256 -8.58 -12.12 -10.05
CA VAL A 256 -8.95 -11.24 -11.18
C VAL A 256 -9.54 -9.92 -10.67
N VAL A 257 -10.31 -9.96 -9.57
CA VAL A 257 -10.93 -8.76 -8.98
C VAL A 257 -9.97 -7.97 -8.09
N ALA A 258 -9.06 -8.66 -7.39
CA ALA A 258 -8.10 -8.03 -6.49
C ALA A 258 -6.98 -7.32 -7.25
N ASN A 259 -7.10 -6.00 -7.43
CA ASN A 259 -6.10 -5.20 -8.15
C ASN A 259 -5.21 -4.37 -7.19
N PRO A 260 -4.01 -4.86 -6.83
CA PRO A 260 -3.11 -4.12 -5.94
C PRO A 260 -2.54 -2.83 -6.55
N VAL A 261 -2.64 -2.66 -7.88
CA VAL A 261 -2.22 -1.45 -8.60
C VAL A 261 -3.00 -0.22 -8.14
N GLU A 262 -4.28 -0.39 -7.79
CA GLU A 262 -5.13 0.70 -7.33
C GLU A 262 -4.64 1.32 -6.02
N LEU A 263 -3.91 0.55 -5.19
CA LEU A 263 -3.33 1.04 -3.94
C LEU A 263 -2.11 1.94 -4.21
N ALA A 264 -1.25 1.57 -5.17
CA ALA A 264 -0.13 2.41 -5.60
C ALA A 264 -0.63 3.73 -6.23
N ARG A 265 -1.69 3.65 -7.05
CA ARG A 265 -2.35 4.84 -7.61
C ARG A 265 -2.96 5.73 -6.53
N ALA A 266 -3.64 5.14 -5.56
CA ALA A 266 -4.20 5.88 -4.43
C ALA A 266 -3.12 6.63 -3.63
N LEU A 267 -1.94 6.01 -3.45
CA LEU A 267 -0.79 6.66 -2.82
C LEU A 267 -0.26 7.84 -3.66
N ARG A 268 -0.21 7.69 -4.99
CA ARG A 268 0.14 8.79 -5.92
C ARG A 268 -0.85 9.94 -5.80
N ASP A 269 -2.15 9.67 -5.93
CA ASP A 269 -3.22 10.67 -5.87
C ASP A 269 -3.15 11.46 -4.54
N ALA A 270 -2.94 10.75 -3.43
CA ALA A 270 -2.79 11.34 -2.11
C ALA A 270 -1.52 12.20 -1.99
N HIS A 271 -0.41 11.74 -2.55
CA HIS A 271 0.83 12.51 -2.59
C HIS A 271 0.67 13.79 -3.42
N GLU A 272 0.06 13.72 -4.60
CA GLU A 272 -0.18 14.87 -5.46
C GLU A 272 -1.09 15.92 -4.80
N ALA A 273 -2.13 15.48 -4.09
CA ALA A 273 -3.00 16.37 -3.32
C ALA A 273 -2.23 17.13 -2.21
N LEU A 274 -1.29 16.45 -1.53
CA LEU A 274 -0.43 17.08 -0.53
C LEU A 274 0.50 18.13 -1.16
N LEU A 275 1.06 17.84 -2.33
CA LEU A 275 1.89 18.79 -3.06
C LEU A 275 1.08 20.00 -3.56
N HIS A 276 -0.12 19.76 -4.09
CA HIS A 276 -1.02 20.81 -4.54
C HIS A 276 -1.35 21.77 -3.38
N PHE A 277 -1.74 21.21 -2.24
CA PHE A 277 -2.01 21.98 -1.03
C PHE A 277 -0.77 22.75 -0.53
N ALA A 278 0.41 22.14 -0.56
CA ALA A 278 1.65 22.81 -0.14
C ALA A 278 2.03 23.98 -1.06
N ARG A 279 1.63 23.94 -2.34
CA ARG A 279 1.86 25.00 -3.35
C ARG A 279 0.78 26.09 -3.35
N SER A 280 -0.43 25.81 -2.88
CA SER A 280 -1.60 26.67 -3.06
C SER A 280 -1.65 27.90 -2.15
N GLU A 281 -0.61 28.17 -1.36
CA GLU A 281 -0.64 29.09 -0.21
C GLU A 281 -1.74 28.73 0.81
N ARG A 282 -2.21 27.48 0.80
CA ARG A 282 -3.16 26.90 1.78
C ARG A 282 -4.56 27.52 1.71
N LYS A 283 -5.03 27.78 0.50
CA LYS A 283 -6.42 28.23 0.25
C LYS A 283 -7.43 27.19 0.76
N LEU A 284 -8.59 27.67 1.23
CA LEU A 284 -9.66 26.80 1.78
C LEU A 284 -10.09 25.71 0.79
N GLU A 285 -10.25 26.06 -0.49
CA GLU A 285 -10.58 25.12 -1.56
C GLU A 285 -9.58 23.96 -1.65
N SER A 286 -8.28 24.27 -1.67
CA SER A 286 -7.23 23.24 -1.70
C SER A 286 -7.16 22.38 -0.42
N PHE A 287 -7.67 22.88 0.71
CA PHE A 287 -7.78 22.08 1.93
C PHE A 287 -8.93 21.07 1.86
N GLU A 288 -10.05 21.45 1.25
CA GLU A 288 -11.18 20.55 0.99
C GLU A 288 -10.78 19.46 0.00
N GLU A 289 -10.08 19.82 -1.08
CA GLU A 289 -9.49 18.88 -2.03
C GLU A 289 -8.54 17.89 -1.34
N LEU A 290 -7.63 18.39 -0.51
CA LEU A 290 -6.70 17.55 0.25
C LEU A 290 -7.46 16.56 1.14
N SER A 291 -8.46 17.06 1.88
CA SER A 291 -9.27 16.22 2.77
C SER A 291 -10.03 15.14 2.01
N ALA A 292 -10.62 15.48 0.86
CA ALA A 292 -11.30 14.52 -0.01
C ALA A 292 -10.35 13.46 -0.57
N ALA A 293 -9.14 13.86 -0.99
CA ALA A 293 -8.11 12.95 -1.46
C ALA A 293 -7.66 11.96 -0.37
N MET A 294 -7.47 12.43 0.87
CA MET A 294 -7.11 11.56 2.00
C MET A 294 -8.20 10.55 2.35
N GLN A 295 -9.47 10.96 2.31
CA GLN A 295 -10.60 10.04 2.51
C GLN A 295 -10.69 9.00 1.39
N SER A 296 -10.52 9.42 0.13
CA SER A 296 -10.50 8.51 -1.02
C SER A 296 -9.35 7.50 -0.90
N PHE A 297 -8.16 7.97 -0.53
CA PHE A 297 -7.00 7.13 -0.29
C PHE A 297 -7.30 6.08 0.79
N GLN A 298 -7.80 6.49 1.95
CA GLN A 298 -8.17 5.57 3.03
C GLN A 298 -9.20 4.52 2.57
N GLY A 299 -10.23 4.92 1.83
CA GLY A 299 -11.23 3.97 1.32
C GLY A 299 -10.63 2.92 0.36
N ARG A 300 -9.65 3.30 -0.45
CA ARG A 300 -8.92 2.36 -1.32
C ARG A 300 -8.00 1.44 -0.52
N VAL A 301 -7.34 1.95 0.52
CA VAL A 301 -6.54 1.16 1.46
C VAL A 301 -7.41 0.10 2.14
N ASP A 302 -8.57 0.48 2.67
CA ASP A 302 -9.51 -0.43 3.35
C ASP A 302 -9.98 -1.54 2.40
N THR A 303 -10.31 -1.17 1.16
CA THR A 303 -10.72 -2.12 0.11
C THR A 303 -9.62 -3.12 -0.22
N ALA A 304 -8.38 -2.64 -0.37
CA ALA A 304 -7.22 -3.49 -0.65
C ALA A 304 -6.91 -4.43 0.53
N ALA A 305 -6.91 -3.91 1.76
CA ALA A 305 -6.69 -4.70 2.97
C ALA A 305 -7.75 -5.82 3.11
N ALA A 306 -9.03 -5.51 2.85
CA ALA A 306 -10.11 -6.50 2.85
C ALA A 306 -9.97 -7.56 1.73
N ALA A 307 -9.39 -7.20 0.59
CA ALA A 307 -9.10 -8.15 -0.48
C ALA A 307 -7.97 -9.12 -0.06
N VAL A 308 -6.89 -8.60 0.53
CA VAL A 308 -5.78 -9.43 1.05
C VAL A 308 -6.26 -10.38 2.14
N GLN A 309 -7.04 -9.90 3.10
CA GLN A 309 -7.60 -10.74 4.16
C GLN A 309 -8.44 -11.91 3.62
N ARG A 310 -9.21 -11.67 2.54
CA ARG A 310 -10.00 -12.72 1.90
C ARG A 310 -9.12 -13.78 1.24
N ILE A 311 -8.04 -13.35 0.57
CA ILE A 311 -7.09 -14.28 -0.06
C ILE A 311 -6.34 -15.09 1.00
N ASN A 312 -6.09 -14.52 2.18
CA ASN A 312 -5.35 -15.18 3.26
C ASN A 312 -6.21 -16.01 4.19
N ALA A 313 -7.54 -15.95 4.03
CA ALA A 313 -8.44 -16.72 4.86
C ALA A 313 -8.21 -18.22 4.63
N PRO A 314 -8.08 -19.04 5.69
CA PRO A 314 -8.06 -20.49 5.50
C PRO A 314 -9.36 -20.94 4.81
N PRO A 315 -9.33 -22.04 4.03
CA PRO A 315 -10.54 -22.60 3.46
C PRO A 315 -11.55 -22.82 4.58
N LYS A 316 -12.80 -22.37 4.38
CA LYS A 316 -13.87 -22.67 5.34
C LYS A 316 -14.06 -24.19 5.36
N GLU A 317 -13.87 -24.78 6.53
CA GLU A 317 -14.18 -26.19 6.83
C GLU A 317 -15.67 -26.51 6.65
#